data_AF-A0A2N6CSJ5-F1
#
_entry.id   AF-A0A2N6CSJ5-F1
#
_cell.length_a   1.000
_cell.length_b   1.000
_cell.length_c   1.000
_cell.angle_alpha   90.00
_cell.angle_beta   90.00
_cell.angle_gamma   90.00
#
_symmetry.space_group_name_H-M   'P 1'
#
loop_
_entity.id
_entity.type
_entity.pdbx_description
1 polymer ?
#
loop_
_entity_poly.entity_id
_entity_poly.type
_entity_poly.pdbx_seq_one_letter_code
_entity_poly.pdbx_strand_id
1 'polypeptide(L)'
;MTICSQIKGYARNHERIADFSSLLAVALLFSTILIVIDYQASIFSWTQQSILLHGPAVILLLVLDVFLIIMLLNIGSTRLEGPGDNQSDRCFGTFRGRRHGGFNLGTAFRNWVQHIEQVNKKHR
;
A
#
# COMPACT_ATOMS: atom_id res chain seq x y z
N MET A 1 11.38 14.77 -17.84
CA MET A 1 12.49 14.31 -16.97
C MET A 1 12.48 15.08 -15.67
N THR A 2 11.54 14.80 -14.78
CA THR A 2 11.05 15.81 -13.84
C THR A 2 10.79 15.18 -12.49
N ILE A 3 11.60 15.54 -11.50
CA ILE A 3 11.46 15.27 -10.05
C ILE A 3 11.62 13.79 -9.64
N CYS A 4 10.94 12.87 -10.32
CA CYS A 4 10.97 11.44 -10.05
C CYS A 4 12.36 10.80 -10.15
N SER A 5 13.13 11.13 -11.20
CA SER A 5 14.49 10.61 -11.35
C SER A 5 15.45 11.16 -10.30
N GLN A 6 15.22 12.39 -9.82
CA GLN A 6 16.05 13.00 -8.78
C GLN A 6 15.76 12.40 -7.40
N ILE A 7 14.49 12.20 -7.04
CA ILE A 7 14.10 11.55 -5.77
C ILE A 7 14.60 10.10 -5.75
N LYS A 8 14.48 9.39 -6.87
CA LYS A 8 14.93 8.01 -7.02
C LYS A 8 16.46 7.89 -6.99
N GLY A 9 17.18 8.83 -7.61
CA GLY A 9 18.64 8.92 -7.53
C GLY A 9 19.15 9.21 -6.12
N TYR A 10 18.46 10.09 -5.37
CA TYR A 10 18.80 10.41 -3.99
C TYR A 10 18.53 9.25 -3.03
N ALA A 11 17.38 8.58 -3.17
CA ALA A 11 17.01 7.40 -2.37
C ALA A 11 17.91 6.18 -2.63
N ARG A 12 18.48 6.06 -3.84
CA ARG A 12 19.45 5.00 -4.17
C ARG A 12 20.83 5.23 -3.55
N ASN A 13 21.25 6.49 -3.43
CA ASN A 13 22.55 6.85 -2.85
C ASN A 13 22.54 6.78 -1.31
N HIS A 14 21.37 6.80 -0.69
CA HIS A 14 21.17 6.55 0.72
C HIS A 14 20.26 5.34 0.91
N GLU A 15 20.90 4.18 1.04
CA GLU A 15 20.36 3.08 1.85
C GLU A 15 19.91 3.61 3.23
N ARG A 16 19.29 2.89 4.15
CA ARG A 16 18.66 3.52 5.35
C ARG A 16 17.45 4.42 5.04
N ILE A 17 17.48 5.38 4.12
CA ILE A 17 16.30 6.24 3.85
C ILE A 17 15.15 5.40 3.28
N ALA A 18 15.46 4.51 2.33
CA ALA A 18 14.48 3.60 1.77
C ALA A 18 14.02 2.50 2.74
N ASP A 19 14.86 2.07 3.69
CA ASP A 19 14.43 1.13 4.74
C ASP A 19 13.55 1.83 5.79
N PHE A 20 13.93 3.05 6.17
CA PHE A 20 13.18 3.88 7.10
C PHE A 20 11.81 4.24 6.53
N SER A 21 11.70 4.54 5.24
CA SER A 21 10.40 4.81 4.61
C SER A 21 9.49 3.57 4.59
N SER A 22 10.04 2.39 4.36
CA SER A 22 9.31 1.12 4.42
C SER A 22 8.83 0.81 5.84
N LEU A 23 9.72 0.96 6.84
CA LEU A 23 9.36 0.80 8.25
C LEU A 23 8.30 1.81 8.69
N LEU A 24 8.40 3.06 8.23
CA LEU A 24 7.44 4.11 8.54
C LEU A 24 6.07 3.83 7.91
N ALA A 25 6.02 3.28 6.70
CA ALA A 25 4.76 2.85 6.09
C ALA A 25 4.07 1.74 6.89
N VAL A 26 4.84 0.74 7.35
CA VAL A 26 4.31 -0.34 8.19
C VAL A 26 3.85 0.21 9.53
N ALA A 27 4.65 1.07 10.17
CA ALA A 27 4.31 1.71 11.44
C ALA A 27 3.03 2.55 11.32
N LEU A 28 2.88 3.33 10.24
CA LEU A 28 1.65 4.09 9.97
C LEU A 28 0.44 3.17 9.83
N LEU A 29 0.54 2.11 9.02
CA LEU A 29 -0.55 1.15 8.83
C LEU A 29 -0.98 0.49 10.15
N PHE A 30 -0.03 0.05 10.98
CA PHE A 30 -0.36 -0.53 12.28
C PHE A 30 -0.93 0.51 13.24
N SER A 31 -0.37 1.71 13.28
CA SER A 31 -0.86 2.79 14.12
C SER A 31 -2.28 3.21 13.75
N THR A 32 -2.59 3.33 12.46
CA THR A 32 -3.93 3.73 12.00
C THR A 32 -4.96 2.68 12.35
N ILE A 33 -4.65 1.38 12.17
CA ILE A 33 -5.51 0.28 12.61
C ILE A 33 -5.76 0.33 14.12
N LEU A 34 -4.71 0.50 14.94
CA LEU A 34 -4.83 0.54 16.39
C LEU A 34 -5.70 1.72 16.86
N ILE A 35 -5.47 2.91 16.31
CA ILE A 35 -6.26 4.10 16.62
C ILE A 35 -7.73 3.89 16.26
N VAL A 36 -8.01 3.32 15.07
CA VAL A 36 -9.40 3.07 14.65
C VAL A 36 -10.09 2.08 15.58
N ILE A 37 -9.42 1.01 16.02
CA ILE A 37 -9.99 0.03 16.94
C ILE A 37 -10.27 0.65 18.31
N ASP A 38 -9.32 1.42 18.85
CA ASP A 38 -9.42 1.99 20.18
C ASP A 38 -10.47 3.12 20.26
N TYR A 39 -10.55 3.94 19.21
CA TYR A 39 -11.41 5.12 19.16
C TYR A 39 -12.67 4.96 18.31
N GLN A 40 -13.00 3.76 17.83
CA GLN A 40 -14.15 3.54 16.93
C GLN A 40 -15.44 4.19 17.43
N ALA A 41 -15.77 4.02 18.72
CA ALA A 41 -17.01 4.55 19.30
C ALA A 41 -17.03 6.09 19.28
N SER A 42 -15.89 6.70 19.63
CA SER A 42 -15.73 8.16 19.63
C SER A 42 -15.79 8.75 18.21
N ILE A 43 -15.17 8.06 17.24
CA ILE A 43 -15.17 8.46 15.83
C ILE A 43 -16.60 8.40 15.27
N PHE A 44 -17.34 7.33 15.55
CA PHE A 44 -18.73 7.20 15.12
C PHE A 44 -19.63 8.26 15.76
N SER A 45 -19.50 8.51 17.07
CA SER A 45 -20.29 9.55 17.73
C SER A 45 -19.99 10.95 17.19
N TRP A 46 -18.73 11.26 16.90
CA TRP A 46 -18.31 12.55 16.34
C TRP A 46 -18.80 12.72 14.90
N THR A 47 -18.74 11.64 14.09
CA THR A 47 -19.23 11.66 12.71
C THR A 47 -20.74 11.87 12.65
N GLN A 48 -21.50 11.28 13.58
CA GLN A 48 -22.95 11.43 13.63
C GLN A 48 -23.42 12.84 14.00
N GLN A 49 -22.62 13.63 14.73
CA GLN A 49 -22.98 15.00 15.11
C GLN A 49 -23.10 15.94 13.92
N SER A 50 -22.31 15.74 12.85
CA SER A 50 -22.39 16.56 11.64
C SER A 50 -21.90 15.76 10.43
N ILE A 51 -22.77 14.87 9.95
CA ILE A 51 -22.40 13.89 8.93
C ILE A 51 -21.98 14.53 7.60
N LEU A 52 -22.52 15.71 7.28
CA LEU A 52 -22.22 16.45 6.06
C LEU A 52 -20.79 17.02 6.04
N LEU A 53 -20.21 17.30 7.20
CA LEU A 53 -18.88 17.89 7.33
C LEU A 53 -17.83 16.85 7.75
N HIS A 54 -18.15 16.05 8.78
CA HIS A 54 -17.24 15.06 9.33
C HIS A 54 -17.12 13.80 8.46
N GLY A 55 -18.18 13.40 7.76
CA GLY A 55 -18.13 12.27 6.84
C GLY A 55 -17.09 12.44 5.73
N PRO A 56 -17.14 13.53 4.94
CA PRO A 56 -16.12 13.83 3.94
C PRO A 56 -14.71 13.99 4.53
N ALA A 57 -14.57 14.56 5.73
CA ALA A 57 -13.29 14.70 6.40
C ALA A 57 -12.65 13.33 6.73
N VAL A 58 -13.44 12.37 7.22
CA VAL A 58 -12.96 11.00 7.48
C VAL A 58 -12.55 10.31 6.19
N ILE A 59 -13.33 10.47 5.11
CA ILE A 59 -12.98 9.90 3.79
C ILE A 59 -11.67 10.49 3.27
N LEU A 60 -11.49 11.82 3.35
CA LEU A 60 -10.25 12.47 2.96
C LEU A 60 -9.04 11.99 3.77
N LEU A 61 -9.20 11.81 5.09
CA LEU A 61 -8.15 11.26 5.94
C LEU A 61 -7.78 9.84 5.54
N LEU A 62 -8.76 8.97 5.25
CA LEU A 62 -8.50 7.61 4.78
C LEU A 62 -7.79 7.58 3.43
N VAL A 63 -8.21 8.43 2.48
CA VAL A 63 -7.56 8.52 1.17
C VAL A 63 -6.12 9.00 1.32
N LEU A 64 -5.88 10.00 2.18
CA LEU A 64 -4.55 10.53 2.46
C LEU A 64 -3.66 9.48 3.15
N ASP A 65 -4.19 8.71 4.09
CA ASP A 65 -3.47 7.63 4.77
C ASP A 65 -3.02 6.55 3.78
N VAL A 66 -3.95 6.04 2.96
CA VAL A 66 -3.65 5.05 1.91
C VAL A 66 -2.63 5.62 0.91
N PHE A 67 -2.77 6.88 0.51
CA PHE A 67 -1.83 7.55 -0.38
C PHE A 67 -0.42 7.62 0.22
N LEU A 68 -0.30 8.01 1.50
CA LEU A 68 0.98 8.06 2.21
C LEU A 68 1.63 6.69 2.33
N ILE A 69 0.86 5.67 2.71
CA ILE A 69 1.33 4.28 2.78
C ILE A 69 1.91 3.86 1.43
N ILE A 70 1.15 4.05 0.33
CA ILE A 70 1.60 3.71 -1.02
C ILE A 70 2.84 4.51 -1.43
N MET A 71 2.91 5.80 -1.10
CA MET A 71 4.06 6.66 -1.45
C MET A 71 5.34 6.21 -0.73
N LEU A 72 5.28 5.99 0.57
CA LEU A 72 6.42 5.58 1.41
C LEU A 72 6.95 4.21 1.01
N LEU A 73 6.03 3.31 0.69
CA LEU A 73 6.30 2.00 0.16
C LEU A 73 6.97 2.04 -1.23
N ASN A 74 6.49 2.90 -2.12
CA ASN A 74 7.12 3.13 -3.43
C ASN A 74 8.56 3.61 -3.29
N ILE A 75 8.81 4.57 -2.39
CA ILE A 75 10.15 5.08 -2.08
C ILE A 75 11.04 3.96 -1.56
N GLY A 76 10.53 3.10 -0.66
CA GLY A 76 11.28 1.96 -0.14
C GLY A 76 11.62 0.92 -1.21
N SER A 77 10.74 0.75 -2.20
CA SER A 77 10.92 -0.23 -3.28
C SER A 77 11.95 0.15 -4.33
N THR A 78 12.39 1.42 -4.38
CA THR A 78 13.37 1.94 -5.37
C THR A 78 14.72 1.22 -5.33
N ARG A 79 15.05 0.51 -4.24
CA ARG A 79 16.24 -0.35 -4.11
C ARG A 79 16.22 -1.56 -5.05
N LEU A 80 15.04 -2.03 -5.46
CA LEU A 80 14.86 -3.27 -6.25
C LEU A 80 15.04 -3.07 -7.76
N GLU A 81 15.10 -1.82 -8.24
CA GLU A 81 15.28 -1.54 -9.67
C GLU A 81 16.76 -1.63 -10.07
N GLY A 82 17.12 -2.79 -10.62
CA GLY A 82 18.44 -3.07 -11.16
C GLY A 82 18.80 -2.15 -12.34
N PRO A 83 20.11 -1.98 -12.63
CA PRO A 83 20.61 -1.04 -13.63
C PRO A 83 20.28 -1.39 -15.11
N GLY A 84 19.52 -2.47 -15.35
CA GLY A 84 19.15 -2.95 -16.69
C GLY A 84 17.66 -2.84 -17.03
N ASP A 85 16.83 -2.29 -16.14
CA ASP A 85 15.41 -2.09 -16.45
C ASP A 85 15.22 -0.75 -17.18
N ASN A 86 14.79 -0.82 -18.46
CA ASN A 86 14.32 0.30 -19.30
C ASN A 86 13.03 0.96 -18.76
N GLN A 87 12.83 0.93 -17.43
CA GLN A 87 11.64 1.32 -16.69
C GLN A 87 11.94 2.51 -15.77
N SER A 88 12.99 3.29 -16.08
CA SER A 88 13.31 4.57 -15.44
C SER A 88 12.16 5.59 -15.47
N ASP A 89 11.14 5.35 -16.31
CA ASP A 89 10.02 6.27 -16.53
C ASP A 89 8.75 5.92 -15.73
N ARG A 90 8.69 4.78 -15.03
CA ARG A 90 7.53 4.47 -14.18
C ARG A 90 7.75 5.00 -12.78
N CYS A 91 7.23 6.18 -12.54
CA CYS A 91 7.14 6.75 -11.20
C CYS A 91 5.85 6.26 -10.54
N PHE A 92 5.94 5.69 -9.34
CA PHE A 92 4.80 5.15 -8.57
C PHE A 92 4.11 3.93 -9.23
N GLY A 93 4.89 2.92 -9.65
CA GLY A 93 4.33 1.63 -10.01
C GLY A 93 3.88 0.83 -8.78
N THR A 94 2.80 0.06 -8.89
CA THR A 94 2.45 -0.91 -7.85
C THR A 94 3.63 -1.85 -7.62
N PHE A 95 4.00 -2.06 -6.34
CA PHE A 95 5.10 -2.92 -5.93
C PHE A 95 5.30 -4.11 -6.84
N ARG A 96 6.46 -4.15 -7.49
CA ARG A 96 6.98 -5.40 -8.02
C ARG A 96 7.61 -6.14 -6.84
N GLY A 97 6.76 -6.81 -6.06
CA GLY A 97 7.24 -7.75 -5.04
C GLY A 97 8.24 -8.71 -5.65
N ARG A 98 9.14 -9.28 -4.83
CA ARG A 98 10.20 -10.21 -5.25
C ARG A 98 9.71 -11.47 -6.00
N ARG A 99 8.39 -11.66 -6.10
CA ARG A 99 7.75 -12.67 -6.95
C ARG A 99 7.47 -12.06 -8.33
N HIS A 100 8.18 -12.56 -9.33
CA HIS A 100 7.87 -12.40 -10.73
C HIS A 100 6.37 -12.60 -11.00
N GLY A 101 5.72 -11.62 -11.62
CA GLY A 101 4.35 -11.74 -12.13
C GLY A 101 3.39 -10.81 -11.41
N GLY A 102 2.89 -9.80 -12.13
CA GLY A 102 1.85 -8.90 -11.63
C GLY A 102 0.64 -9.68 -11.10
N PHE A 103 0.04 -9.15 -10.04
CA PHE A 103 -1.15 -9.71 -9.40
C PHE A 103 -2.34 -9.60 -10.36
N ASN A 104 -2.54 -10.60 -11.20
CA ASN A 104 -3.75 -10.70 -12.00
C ASN A 104 -4.87 -11.23 -11.09
N LEU A 105 -5.69 -10.34 -10.54
CA LEU A 105 -6.82 -10.64 -9.65
C LEU A 105 -7.66 -11.83 -10.18
N GLY A 106 -7.83 -11.92 -11.50
CA GLY A 106 -8.56 -13.00 -12.16
C GLY A 106 -7.90 -14.38 -12.00
N THR A 107 -6.57 -14.50 -12.06
CA THR A 107 -5.90 -15.80 -11.88
C THR A 107 -5.83 -16.20 -10.41
N ALA A 108 -5.67 -15.24 -9.50
CA ALA A 108 -5.75 -15.51 -8.06
C ALA A 108 -7.14 -16.01 -7.65
N PHE A 109 -8.21 -15.36 -8.14
CA PHE A 109 -9.58 -15.79 -7.88
C PHE A 109 -9.87 -17.17 -8.49
N ARG A 110 -9.43 -17.41 -9.73
CA ARG A 110 -9.61 -18.71 -10.40
C ARG A 110 -8.88 -19.83 -9.67
N ASN A 111 -7.66 -19.59 -9.20
CA ASN A 111 -6.90 -20.55 -8.39
C ASN A 111 -7.57 -20.81 -7.03
N TRP A 112 -8.13 -19.77 -6.41
CA TRP A 112 -8.87 -19.91 -5.15
C TRP A 112 -10.17 -20.70 -5.33
N VAL A 113 -10.94 -20.44 -6.40
CA VAL A 113 -12.15 -21.21 -6.74
C VAL A 113 -11.81 -22.68 -6.99
N GLN A 114 -10.75 -22.95 -7.77
CA GLN A 114 -10.29 -24.33 -8.00
C GLN A 114 -9.85 -25.02 -6.70
N HIS A 115 -9.23 -24.27 -5.78
CA HIS A 115 -8.85 -24.79 -4.48
C HIS A 115 -10.08 -25.14 -3.62
N ILE A 116 -11.10 -24.28 -3.58
CA ILE A 116 -12.37 -24.55 -2.88
C ILE A 116 -13.06 -25.78 -3.47
N GLU A 117 -13.07 -25.92 -4.79
CA GLU A 117 -13.70 -27.07 -5.44
C GLU A 117 -12.96 -28.38 -5.12
N GLN A 118 -11.63 -28.37 -5.03
CA GLN A 118 -10.84 -29.52 -4.60
C GLN A 118 -11.05 -29.86 -3.12
N VAL A 119 -11.13 -28.87 -2.24
CA VAL A 119 -11.37 -29.10 -0.81
C VAL A 119 -12.77 -29.68 -0.59
N ASN A 120 -13.78 -29.19 -1.31
CA ASN A 120 -15.14 -29.70 -1.23
C ASN A 120 -15.26 -31.16 -1.70
N LYS A 121 -14.50 -31.55 -2.75
CA LYS A 121 -14.43 -32.95 -3.22
C LYS A 121 -13.72 -33.90 -2.25
N LYS A 122 -12.92 -33.39 -1.30
CA LYS A 122 -12.20 -34.21 -0.31
C LYS A 122 -13.01 -34.47 0.97
N HIS A 123 -14.14 -33.76 1.15
CA HIS A 123 -15.04 -33.90 2.31
C HIS A 123 -16.37 -34.59 1.98
N ARG A 124 -16.51 -35.12 0.77
CA ARG A 124 -17.60 -36.03 0.37
C ARG A 124 -17.03 -37.39 0.04
#